data_AF-A0A7C5FBY0-F1
#
_entry.id   AF-A0A7C5FBY0-F1
#
_cell.length_a   1.000
_cell.length_b   1.000
_cell.length_c   1.000
_cell.angle_alpha   90.00
_cell.angle_beta   90.00
_cell.angle_gamma   90.00
#
_symmetry.space_group_name_H-M   'P 1'
#
loop_
_entity.id
_entity.type
_entity.pdbx_description
1 polymer ?
#
loop_
_entity_poly.entity_id
_entity_poly.type
_entity_poly.pdbx_seq_one_letter_code
_entity_poly.pdbx_strand_id
1 'polypeptide(L)'
;MVEIDYSEFDLLRIQGINEFACIKGCGFCCLCQPELSNEELRELRKDARIRETIIDELVSGRKGHGFKMHDKLGACIHLARRTCAIYDKRPRFCVQFPFHIHLSKRAQVTVDLTCRGLWQDEIKKREREVEYVRNIRENAKEVVEKYPKNLFKQYYNHAKANYESFEENARYEGVFVSEKVMKEAISELIPVVFSEEGIAKIVKAGEVFPHIEENENDNGKDIAKRVLESNSEYEVDELLYEALLYTLNVPIETAPVYLSPELAWLIFREKDGKIYIHKLEEDGRISEVKDTNLDVKDVKFGLEPKEKEML
;
A
#
# COMPACT_ATOMS: atom_id res chain seq x y z
N MET A 1 -6.30 -5.73 -35.65
CA MET A 1 -6.69 -5.54 -34.24
C MET A 1 -5.54 -6.04 -33.39
N VAL A 2 -5.03 -5.24 -32.46
CA VAL A 2 -4.02 -5.71 -31.50
C VAL A 2 -4.77 -6.30 -30.31
N GLU A 3 -4.52 -7.55 -29.99
CA GLU A 3 -5.06 -8.21 -28.80
C GLU A 3 -4.09 -7.99 -27.63
N ILE A 4 -4.63 -7.67 -26.45
CA ILE A 4 -3.83 -7.60 -25.23
C ILE A 4 -3.76 -9.03 -24.72
N ASP A 5 -2.55 -9.58 -24.63
CA ASP A 5 -2.38 -10.91 -24.06
C ASP A 5 -2.55 -10.83 -22.55
N TYR A 6 -3.73 -11.18 -22.05
CA TYR A 6 -4.02 -11.19 -20.62
C TYR A 6 -3.21 -12.23 -19.84
N SER A 7 -2.51 -13.16 -20.50
CA SER A 7 -1.55 -14.05 -19.83
C SER A 7 -0.31 -13.30 -19.34
N GLU A 8 -0.07 -12.06 -19.83
CA GLU A 8 0.98 -11.17 -19.32
C GLU A 8 0.61 -10.48 -18.00
N PHE A 9 -0.65 -10.63 -17.52
CA PHE A 9 -1.05 -10.13 -16.22
C PHE A 9 -0.62 -11.10 -15.11
N ASP A 10 0.38 -10.67 -14.35
CA ASP A 10 0.79 -11.33 -13.13
C ASP A 10 -0.18 -10.97 -12.00
N LEU A 11 -1.01 -11.94 -11.65
CA LEU A 11 -2.03 -11.86 -10.59
C LEU A 11 -1.58 -12.53 -9.29
N LEU A 12 -0.32 -12.96 -9.18
CA LEU A 12 0.18 -13.67 -8.00
C LEU A 12 0.03 -12.81 -6.73
N ARG A 13 0.19 -11.50 -6.86
CA ARG A 13 0.09 -10.53 -5.74
C ARG A 13 -1.32 -10.33 -5.21
N ILE A 14 -2.34 -10.85 -5.89
CA ILE A 14 -3.74 -10.83 -5.44
C ILE A 14 -4.29 -12.25 -5.25
N GLN A 15 -3.43 -13.27 -5.19
CA GLN A 15 -3.86 -14.63 -4.91
C GLN A 15 -4.53 -14.68 -3.53
N GLY A 16 -5.70 -15.33 -3.45
CA GLY A 16 -6.52 -15.36 -2.24
C GLY A 16 -7.44 -14.15 -2.06
N ILE A 17 -7.27 -13.08 -2.84
CA ILE A 17 -8.09 -11.87 -2.79
C ILE A 17 -8.91 -11.77 -4.09
N ASN A 18 -10.15 -12.25 -4.04
CA ASN A 18 -11.02 -12.26 -5.22
C ASN A 18 -11.94 -11.04 -5.30
N GLU A 19 -12.36 -10.51 -4.16
CA GLU A 19 -13.42 -9.51 -4.08
C GLU A 19 -13.02 -8.31 -3.22
N PHE A 20 -13.43 -7.14 -3.69
CA PHE A 20 -13.40 -5.90 -2.94
C PHE A 20 -14.84 -5.43 -2.69
N ALA A 21 -15.18 -5.13 -1.44
CA ALA A 21 -16.46 -4.55 -1.05
C ALA A 21 -16.26 -3.13 -0.51
N CYS A 22 -16.85 -2.13 -1.18
CA CYS A 22 -16.76 -0.75 -0.73
C CYS A 22 -17.65 -0.54 0.49
N ILE A 23 -17.03 -0.33 1.66
CA ILE A 23 -17.75 -0.12 2.91
C ILE A 23 -18.34 1.30 2.93
N LYS A 24 -19.66 1.38 3.10
CA LYS A 24 -20.37 2.65 3.17
C LYS A 24 -19.89 3.46 4.38
N GLY A 25 -19.66 4.76 4.16
CA GLY A 25 -19.20 5.66 5.22
C GLY A 25 -17.71 5.54 5.57
N CYS A 26 -16.92 4.77 4.81
CA CYS A 26 -15.47 4.62 5.03
C CYS A 26 -14.68 5.86 4.59
N GLY A 27 -14.83 6.26 3.33
CA GLY A 27 -14.14 7.43 2.72
C GLY A 27 -12.61 7.41 2.72
N PHE A 28 -11.97 6.36 3.23
CA PHE A 28 -10.53 6.35 3.54
C PHE A 28 -9.63 6.56 2.32
N CYS A 29 -10.04 6.06 1.15
CA CYS A 29 -9.31 6.28 -0.11
C CYS A 29 -9.25 7.75 -0.54
N CYS A 30 -10.15 8.60 -0.04
CA CYS A 30 -10.16 10.03 -0.33
C CYS A 30 -9.15 10.82 0.52
N LEU A 31 -8.42 10.20 1.44
CA LEU A 31 -7.27 10.82 2.11
C LEU A 31 -6.05 10.95 1.19
N CYS A 32 -5.98 10.15 0.13
CA CYS A 32 -4.95 10.27 -0.88
C CYS A 32 -5.33 11.37 -1.88
N GLN A 33 -4.42 12.31 -2.13
CA GLN A 33 -4.63 13.30 -3.19
C GLN A 33 -4.60 12.61 -4.56
N PRO A 34 -5.69 12.69 -5.34
CA PRO A 34 -5.68 12.11 -6.68
C PRO A 34 -4.94 13.02 -7.65
N GLU A 35 -3.86 12.49 -8.22
CA GLU A 35 -3.14 13.11 -9.32
C GLU A 35 -3.89 12.89 -10.65
N LEU A 36 -3.84 13.89 -11.52
CA LEU A 36 -4.59 13.94 -12.77
C LEU A 36 -3.64 13.96 -13.96
N SER A 37 -3.86 13.06 -14.91
CA SER A 37 -3.18 13.11 -16.20
C SER A 37 -3.71 14.24 -17.09
N ASN A 38 -2.92 14.66 -18.08
CA ASN A 38 -3.31 15.71 -19.04
C ASN A 38 -4.61 15.39 -19.79
N GLU A 39 -4.90 14.11 -20.03
CA GLU A 39 -6.14 13.69 -20.65
C GLU A 39 -7.34 13.85 -19.71
N GLU A 40 -7.20 13.41 -18.46
CA GLU A 40 -8.23 13.58 -17.44
C GLU A 40 -8.52 15.05 -17.17
N LEU A 41 -7.49 15.90 -17.15
CA LEU A 41 -7.68 17.35 -17.02
C LEU A 41 -8.54 17.92 -18.13
N ARG A 42 -8.32 17.51 -19.39
CA ARG A 42 -9.12 18.00 -20.52
C ARG A 42 -10.58 17.61 -20.38
N GLU A 43 -10.87 16.41 -19.89
CA GLU A 43 -12.24 15.93 -19.70
C GLU A 43 -12.91 16.54 -18.46
N LEU A 44 -12.22 16.52 -17.31
CA LEU A 44 -12.74 17.00 -16.03
C LEU A 44 -12.98 18.51 -16.03
N ARG A 45 -12.15 19.30 -16.75
CA ARG A 45 -12.34 20.76 -16.89
C ARG A 45 -13.58 21.15 -17.68
N LYS A 46 -14.25 20.21 -18.37
CA LYS A 46 -15.55 20.47 -19.02
C LYS A 46 -16.68 20.66 -18.01
N ASP A 47 -16.56 20.09 -16.79
CA ASP A 47 -17.50 20.35 -15.69
C ASP A 47 -17.00 21.55 -14.87
N ALA A 48 -17.76 22.65 -14.89
CA ALA A 48 -17.37 23.88 -14.19
C ALA A 48 -17.13 23.67 -12.69
N ARG A 49 -17.89 22.78 -12.04
CA ARG A 49 -17.79 22.52 -10.60
C ARG A 49 -16.53 21.74 -10.24
N ILE A 50 -16.09 20.83 -11.12
CA ILE A 50 -14.84 20.08 -10.93
C ILE A 50 -13.64 20.93 -11.36
N ARG A 51 -13.79 21.77 -12.38
CA ARG A 51 -12.71 22.64 -12.83
C ARG A 51 -12.16 23.53 -11.70
N GLU A 52 -13.03 24.06 -10.86
CA GLU A 52 -12.67 24.95 -9.75
C GLU A 52 -11.94 24.23 -8.60
N THR A 53 -11.98 22.90 -8.58
CA THR A 53 -11.31 22.07 -7.56
C THR A 53 -9.98 21.50 -8.03
N ILE A 54 -9.57 21.75 -9.27
CA ILE A 54 -8.26 21.31 -9.79
C ILE A 54 -7.18 22.32 -9.39
N ILE A 55 -6.03 21.82 -8.95
CA ILE A 55 -4.81 22.59 -8.65
C ILE A 55 -3.66 22.15 -9.56
N ASP A 56 -2.65 23.01 -9.69
CA ASP A 56 -1.47 22.81 -10.53
C ASP A 56 -0.18 22.55 -9.72
N GLU A 57 -0.30 22.45 -8.39
CA GLU A 57 0.75 22.05 -7.45
C GLU A 57 0.16 21.04 -6.45
N LEU A 58 0.83 19.90 -6.27
CA LEU A 58 0.37 18.84 -5.39
C LEU A 58 0.67 19.17 -3.92
N VAL A 59 -0.03 18.53 -2.98
CA VAL A 59 0.22 18.70 -1.53
C VAL A 59 1.65 18.32 -1.15
N SER A 60 2.28 17.42 -1.92
CA SER A 60 3.70 17.07 -1.79
C SER A 60 4.68 18.17 -2.20
N GLY A 61 4.20 19.32 -2.71
CA GLY A 61 5.04 20.40 -3.28
C GLY A 61 5.59 20.06 -4.67
N ARG A 62 5.20 18.91 -5.25
CA ARG A 62 5.60 18.53 -6.61
C ARG A 62 4.75 19.26 -7.63
N LYS A 63 5.37 19.66 -8.75
CA LYS A 63 4.64 20.16 -9.93
C LYS A 63 3.80 19.04 -10.51
N GLY A 64 2.51 19.30 -10.70
CA GLY A 64 1.57 18.31 -11.20
C GLY A 64 0.14 18.75 -10.94
N HIS A 65 -0.82 18.13 -11.60
CA HIS A 65 -2.21 18.47 -11.42
C HIS A 65 -2.90 17.48 -10.49
N GLY A 66 -3.77 17.98 -9.61
CA GLY A 66 -4.52 17.16 -8.66
C GLY A 66 -5.84 17.81 -8.28
N PHE A 67 -6.66 17.11 -7.49
CA PHE A 67 -7.76 17.77 -6.79
C PHE A 67 -7.27 18.45 -5.52
N LYS A 68 -7.94 19.56 -5.16
CA LYS A 68 -7.81 20.19 -3.84
C LYS A 68 -8.13 19.16 -2.76
N MET A 69 -7.34 19.20 -1.70
CA MET A 69 -7.67 18.58 -0.43
C MET A 69 -8.30 19.65 0.46
N HIS A 70 -9.18 19.25 1.38
CA HIS A 70 -9.46 20.04 2.56
C HIS A 70 -8.17 20.29 3.35
N ASP A 71 -8.13 21.34 4.19
CA ASP A 71 -6.93 21.82 4.92
C ASP A 71 -5.88 20.73 5.17
N LYS A 72 -4.62 20.95 4.76
CA LYS A 72 -3.42 20.07 4.78
C LYS A 72 -3.57 18.54 4.97
N LEU A 73 -4.27 18.07 5.99
CA LEU A 73 -4.53 16.66 6.32
C LEU A 73 -5.95 16.18 5.97
N GLY A 74 -6.80 17.05 5.46
CA GLY A 74 -8.18 16.73 5.12
C GLY A 74 -8.29 15.85 3.88
N ALA A 75 -9.49 15.32 3.66
CA ALA A 75 -9.78 14.51 2.49
C ALA A 75 -9.83 15.34 1.21
N CYS A 76 -9.86 14.67 0.06
CA CYS A 76 -10.20 15.28 -1.22
C CYS A 76 -11.50 16.08 -1.09
N ILE A 77 -11.55 17.28 -1.67
CA ILE A 77 -12.69 18.23 -1.60
C ILE A 77 -14.00 17.64 -2.13
N HIS A 78 -13.94 16.54 -2.88
CA HIS A 78 -15.10 15.84 -3.40
C HIS A 78 -15.63 14.75 -2.47
N LEU A 79 -15.02 14.51 -1.32
CA LEU A 79 -15.61 13.68 -0.27
C LEU A 79 -16.68 14.50 0.47
N ALA A 80 -17.87 13.93 0.60
CA ALA A 80 -18.93 14.53 1.40
C ALA A 80 -19.68 13.45 2.15
N ARG A 81 -19.73 13.56 3.49
CA ARG A 81 -20.40 12.58 4.36
C ARG A 81 -19.82 11.17 4.16
N ARG A 82 -18.50 11.09 4.04
CA ARG A 82 -17.71 9.88 3.81
C ARG A 82 -18.03 9.12 2.51
N THR A 83 -18.68 9.77 1.53
CA THR A 83 -18.95 9.23 0.20
C THR A 83 -18.42 10.17 -0.88
N CYS A 84 -17.85 9.61 -1.96
CA CYS A 84 -17.30 10.40 -3.06
C CYS A 84 -18.43 11.02 -3.91
N ALA A 85 -18.55 12.35 -3.91
CA ALA A 85 -19.61 13.07 -4.63
C ALA A 85 -19.44 13.06 -6.16
N ILE A 86 -18.27 12.66 -6.66
CA ILE A 86 -17.96 12.57 -8.10
C ILE A 86 -17.66 11.13 -8.53
N TYR A 87 -18.26 10.14 -7.86
CA TYR A 87 -17.92 8.72 -8.02
C TYR A 87 -17.81 8.25 -9.49
N ASP A 88 -18.73 8.68 -10.36
CA ASP A 88 -18.76 8.32 -11.79
C ASP A 88 -17.77 9.11 -12.65
N LYS A 89 -17.22 10.20 -12.11
CA LYS A 89 -16.22 11.07 -12.75
C LYS A 89 -14.86 10.97 -12.07
N ARG A 90 -14.64 9.92 -11.29
CA ARG A 90 -13.37 9.70 -10.59
C ARG A 90 -12.21 9.60 -11.59
N PRO A 91 -11.04 10.16 -11.26
CA PRO A 91 -9.85 9.93 -12.04
C PRO A 91 -9.44 8.46 -11.98
N ARG A 92 -8.65 8.03 -12.97
CA ARG A 92 -8.11 6.70 -13.17
C ARG A 92 -7.44 6.14 -11.92
N PHE A 93 -6.70 6.96 -11.18
CA PHE A 93 -6.10 6.53 -9.91
C PHE A 93 -7.17 6.10 -8.90
N CYS A 94 -8.23 6.90 -8.72
CA CYS A 94 -9.35 6.57 -7.84
C CYS A 94 -10.24 5.42 -8.36
N VAL A 95 -10.32 5.23 -9.67
CA VAL A 95 -11.09 4.11 -10.28
C VAL A 95 -10.39 2.76 -10.04
N GLN A 96 -9.06 2.77 -10.01
CA GLN A 96 -8.25 1.58 -9.78
C GLN A 96 -8.31 1.11 -8.31
N PHE A 97 -8.41 2.03 -7.35
CA PHE A 97 -8.46 1.69 -5.92
C PHE A 97 -9.55 0.62 -5.59
N PRO A 98 -9.22 -0.43 -4.80
CA PRO A 98 -7.98 -0.62 -4.04
C PRO A 98 -6.93 -1.47 -4.75
N PHE A 99 -6.93 -1.56 -6.08
CA PHE A 99 -5.83 -2.21 -6.80
C PHE A 99 -5.10 -1.22 -7.70
N HIS A 100 -3.90 -1.60 -8.11
CA HIS A 100 -3.10 -0.83 -9.04
C HIS A 100 -2.45 -1.74 -10.07
N ILE A 101 -2.33 -1.24 -11.29
CA ILE A 101 -1.66 -1.96 -12.37
C ILE A 101 -0.28 -1.33 -12.56
N HIS A 102 0.76 -2.10 -12.29
CA HIS A 102 2.15 -1.71 -12.47
C HIS A 102 2.71 -2.35 -13.74
N LEU A 103 3.34 -1.54 -14.59
CA LEU A 103 4.04 -2.04 -15.77
C LEU A 103 5.52 -2.23 -15.43
N SER A 104 6.01 -3.45 -15.59
CA SER A 104 7.42 -3.82 -15.42
C SER A 104 7.84 -4.73 -16.58
N LYS A 105 8.54 -5.84 -16.29
CA LYS A 105 8.67 -6.97 -17.22
C LYS A 105 7.34 -7.62 -17.60
N ARG A 106 6.34 -7.48 -16.72
CA ARG A 106 4.96 -7.96 -16.87
C ARG A 106 4.01 -6.87 -16.38
N ALA A 107 2.74 -6.95 -16.75
CA ALA A 107 1.71 -6.14 -16.10
C ALA A 107 1.34 -6.82 -14.77
N GLN A 108 1.55 -6.14 -13.65
CA GLN A 108 1.30 -6.68 -12.31
C GLN A 108 0.11 -5.99 -11.67
N VAL A 109 -0.81 -6.76 -11.11
CA VAL A 109 -1.92 -6.22 -10.31
C VAL A 109 -1.56 -6.34 -8.84
N THR A 110 -1.51 -5.22 -8.13
CA THR A 110 -1.30 -5.14 -6.68
C THR A 110 -2.55 -4.63 -6.00
N VAL A 111 -2.67 -4.82 -4.68
CA VAL A 111 -3.77 -4.26 -3.89
C VAL A 111 -3.27 -3.45 -2.71
N ASP A 112 -3.98 -2.38 -2.38
CA ASP A 112 -3.80 -1.60 -1.18
C ASP A 112 -4.39 -2.36 0.01
N LEU A 113 -3.54 -3.10 0.72
CA LEU A 113 -3.93 -3.90 1.89
C LEU A 113 -4.49 -3.05 3.05
N THR A 114 -4.27 -1.73 3.01
CA THR A 114 -4.90 -0.76 3.92
C THR A 114 -6.41 -0.64 3.70
N CYS A 115 -6.92 -1.05 2.53
CA CYS A 115 -8.33 -1.05 2.24
C CYS A 115 -9.07 -2.12 3.06
N ARG A 116 -9.92 -1.67 4.00
CA ARG A 116 -10.76 -2.57 4.80
C ARG A 116 -11.75 -3.39 3.97
N GLY A 117 -12.07 -2.91 2.76
CA GLY A 117 -12.95 -3.58 1.81
C GLY A 117 -12.43 -4.89 1.24
N LEU A 118 -11.14 -5.21 1.42
CA LEU A 118 -10.54 -6.46 0.97
C LEU A 118 -10.78 -7.62 1.96
N TRP A 119 -11.09 -7.31 3.22
CA TRP A 119 -11.17 -8.28 4.31
C TRP A 119 -12.62 -8.70 4.56
N GLN A 120 -13.17 -9.52 3.66
CA GLN A 120 -14.60 -9.87 3.62
C GLN A 120 -15.14 -10.45 4.93
N ASP A 121 -14.34 -11.23 5.65
CA ASP A 121 -14.77 -11.83 6.92
C ASP A 121 -14.97 -10.79 8.02
N GLU A 122 -14.13 -9.75 8.06
CA GLU A 122 -14.32 -8.62 8.98
C GLU A 122 -15.55 -7.78 8.62
N ILE A 123 -15.86 -7.64 7.33
CA ILE A 123 -17.07 -6.95 6.85
C ILE A 123 -18.31 -7.71 7.33
N LYS A 124 -18.34 -9.03 7.12
CA LYS A 124 -19.45 -9.91 7.56
C LYS A 124 -19.60 -9.92 9.08
N LYS A 125 -18.51 -10.15 9.81
CA LYS A 125 -18.49 -10.21 11.28
C LYS A 125 -19.01 -8.92 11.93
N ARG A 126 -18.82 -7.78 11.27
CA ARG A 126 -19.24 -6.47 11.76
C ARG A 126 -20.51 -5.93 11.11
N GLU A 127 -21.21 -6.77 10.35
CA GLU A 127 -22.47 -6.44 9.67
C GLU A 127 -22.39 -5.11 8.90
N ARG A 128 -21.27 -4.88 8.21
CA ARG A 128 -21.00 -3.61 7.55
C ARG A 128 -21.88 -3.44 6.32
N GLU A 129 -22.51 -2.28 6.18
CA GLU A 129 -23.16 -1.89 4.94
C GLU A 129 -22.12 -1.68 3.83
N VAL A 130 -22.38 -2.29 2.66
CA VAL A 130 -21.54 -2.18 1.47
C VAL A 130 -22.28 -1.41 0.39
N GLU A 131 -21.60 -0.48 -0.28
CA GLU A 131 -22.16 0.26 -1.43
C GLU A 131 -22.17 -0.61 -2.69
N TYR A 132 -21.09 -1.37 -2.91
CA TYR A 132 -20.95 -2.30 -4.03
C TYR A 132 -19.84 -3.32 -3.74
N VAL A 133 -19.88 -4.43 -4.48
CA VAL A 133 -18.83 -5.46 -4.51
C VAL A 133 -18.30 -5.57 -5.93
N ARG A 134 -16.99 -5.75 -6.07
CA ARG A 134 -16.35 -6.01 -7.37
C ARG A 134 -15.40 -7.18 -7.28
N ASN A 135 -15.37 -7.99 -8.32
CA ASN A 135 -14.28 -8.91 -8.55
C ASN A 135 -13.03 -8.11 -8.98
N ILE A 136 -11.92 -8.30 -8.28
CA ILE A 136 -10.69 -7.52 -8.52
C ILE A 136 -10.10 -7.84 -9.89
N ARG A 137 -10.15 -9.11 -10.31
CA ARG A 137 -9.59 -9.55 -11.60
C ARG A 137 -10.40 -9.01 -12.77
N GLU A 138 -11.73 -9.04 -12.67
CA GLU A 138 -12.61 -8.48 -13.69
C GLU A 138 -12.44 -6.96 -13.78
N ASN A 139 -12.40 -6.28 -12.64
CA ASN A 139 -12.20 -4.82 -12.62
C ASN A 139 -10.82 -4.44 -13.19
N ALA A 140 -9.77 -5.21 -12.93
CA ALA A 140 -8.45 -4.98 -13.54
C ALA A 140 -8.50 -5.11 -15.07
N LYS A 141 -9.19 -6.15 -15.59
CA LYS A 141 -9.41 -6.30 -17.04
C LYS A 141 -10.18 -5.11 -17.63
N GLU A 142 -11.29 -4.72 -17.00
CA GLU A 142 -12.11 -3.58 -17.46
C GLU A 142 -11.30 -2.28 -17.51
N VAL A 143 -10.44 -2.03 -16.51
CA VAL A 143 -9.58 -0.85 -16.50
C VAL A 143 -8.63 -0.87 -17.71
N VAL A 144 -7.99 -2.01 -17.98
CA VAL A 144 -7.04 -2.17 -19.09
C VAL A 144 -7.73 -2.02 -20.44
N GLU A 145 -8.93 -2.57 -20.60
CA GLU A 145 -9.72 -2.49 -21.83
C GLU A 145 -10.11 -1.05 -22.19
N LYS A 146 -10.24 -0.17 -21.19
CA LYS A 146 -10.52 1.25 -21.39
C LYS A 146 -9.29 2.02 -21.88
N TYR A 147 -8.08 1.48 -21.76
CA TYR A 147 -6.88 2.15 -22.27
C TYR A 147 -6.74 1.96 -23.78
N PRO A 148 -6.34 3.02 -24.52
CA PRO A 148 -5.99 2.87 -25.92
C PRO A 148 -4.87 1.83 -26.08
N LYS A 149 -5.17 0.73 -26.78
CA LYS A 149 -4.27 -0.44 -26.87
C LYS A 149 -2.85 -0.10 -27.33
N ASN A 150 -2.73 0.84 -28.28
CA ASN A 150 -1.43 1.30 -28.78
C ASN A 150 -0.62 2.01 -27.70
N LEU A 151 -1.29 2.80 -26.85
CA LEU A 151 -0.68 3.55 -25.77
C LEU A 151 -0.26 2.60 -24.64
N PHE A 152 -1.11 1.63 -24.29
CA PHE A 152 -0.75 0.58 -23.32
C PHE A 152 0.49 -0.18 -23.77
N LYS A 153 0.53 -0.65 -25.03
CA LYS A 153 1.68 -1.35 -25.59
C LYS A 153 2.95 -0.50 -25.59
N GLN A 154 2.83 0.79 -25.90
CA GLN A 154 3.95 1.71 -25.85
C GLN A 154 4.52 1.84 -24.42
N TYR A 155 3.67 2.07 -23.42
CA TYR A 155 4.11 2.17 -22.03
C TYR A 155 4.68 0.87 -21.50
N TYR A 156 4.06 -0.27 -21.84
CA TYR A 156 4.54 -1.59 -21.45
C TYR A 156 5.92 -1.88 -22.03
N ASN A 157 6.13 -1.66 -23.34
CA ASN A 157 7.43 -1.86 -23.97
C ASN A 157 8.51 -0.96 -23.37
N HIS A 158 8.18 0.30 -23.08
CA HIS A 158 9.13 1.22 -22.45
C HIS A 158 9.47 0.79 -21.01
N ALA A 159 8.46 0.41 -20.22
CA ALA A 159 8.68 -0.11 -18.87
C ALA A 159 9.54 -1.38 -18.90
N LYS A 160 9.24 -2.32 -19.79
CA LYS A 160 10.00 -3.56 -19.97
C LYS A 160 11.46 -3.29 -20.29
N ALA A 161 11.74 -2.43 -21.28
CA ALA A 161 13.11 -2.06 -21.64
C ALA A 161 13.87 -1.41 -20.48
N ASN A 162 13.21 -0.54 -19.70
CA ASN A 162 13.83 0.08 -18.52
C ASN A 162 14.16 -0.95 -17.43
N TYR A 163 13.27 -1.92 -17.18
CA TYR A 163 13.52 -3.00 -16.23
C TYR A 163 14.64 -3.94 -16.71
N GLU A 164 14.68 -4.28 -17.99
CA GLU A 164 15.74 -5.10 -18.57
C GLU A 164 17.11 -4.41 -18.43
N SER A 165 17.19 -3.12 -18.76
CA SER A 165 18.41 -2.33 -18.56
C SER A 165 18.82 -2.21 -17.09
N PHE A 166 17.86 -2.03 -16.18
CA PHE A 166 18.14 -2.02 -14.74
C PHE A 166 18.77 -3.34 -14.27
N GLU A 167 18.25 -4.48 -14.71
CA GLU A 167 18.82 -5.77 -14.35
C GLU A 167 20.20 -6.03 -14.95
N GLU A 168 20.43 -5.60 -16.19
CA GLU A 168 21.75 -5.69 -16.81
C GLU A 168 22.78 -4.89 -16.00
N ASN A 169 22.42 -3.67 -15.59
CA ASN A 169 23.27 -2.85 -14.72
C ASN A 169 23.49 -3.50 -13.35
N ALA A 170 22.43 -4.03 -12.72
CA ALA A 170 22.56 -4.71 -11.43
C ALA A 170 23.46 -5.95 -11.51
N ARG A 171 23.40 -6.71 -12.62
CA ARG A 171 24.30 -7.85 -12.87
C ARG A 171 25.73 -7.40 -13.08
N TYR A 172 25.94 -6.34 -13.86
CA TYR A 172 27.26 -5.76 -14.09
C TYR A 172 27.92 -5.31 -12.78
N GLU A 173 27.16 -4.73 -11.87
CA GLU A 173 27.62 -4.29 -10.54
C GLU A 173 27.69 -5.44 -9.50
N GLY A 174 27.31 -6.67 -9.86
CA GLY A 174 27.35 -7.83 -8.96
C GLY A 174 26.35 -7.80 -7.81
N VAL A 175 25.28 -6.99 -7.92
CA VAL A 175 24.24 -6.82 -6.89
C VAL A 175 22.89 -7.42 -7.28
N PHE A 176 22.81 -8.06 -8.46
CA PHE A 176 21.60 -8.70 -8.93
C PHE A 176 21.40 -10.05 -8.25
N VAL A 177 20.19 -10.31 -7.76
CA VAL A 177 19.75 -11.64 -7.33
C VAL A 177 18.50 -11.99 -8.13
N SER A 178 18.48 -13.19 -8.73
CA SER A 178 17.34 -13.61 -9.55
C SER A 178 16.06 -13.79 -8.72
N GLU A 179 14.89 -13.51 -9.32
CA GLU A 179 13.58 -13.71 -8.68
C GLU A 179 13.40 -15.16 -8.18
N LYS A 180 13.95 -16.14 -8.90
CA LYS A 180 13.90 -17.56 -8.53
C LYS A 180 14.64 -17.81 -7.21
N VAL A 181 15.88 -17.34 -7.11
CA VAL A 181 16.71 -17.49 -5.90
C VAL A 181 16.05 -16.79 -4.70
N MET A 182 15.52 -15.59 -4.90
CA MET A 182 14.77 -14.87 -3.85
C MET A 182 13.52 -15.61 -3.41
N LYS A 183 12.74 -16.19 -4.34
CA LYS A 183 11.55 -16.99 -4.00
C LYS A 183 11.91 -18.24 -3.21
N GLU A 184 12.99 -18.92 -3.58
CA GLU A 184 13.49 -20.09 -2.84
C GLU A 184 13.90 -19.67 -1.41
N ALA A 185 14.66 -18.59 -1.26
CA ALA A 185 15.06 -18.08 0.06
C ALA A 185 13.86 -17.70 0.93
N ILE A 186 12.91 -16.94 0.37
CA ILE A 186 11.68 -16.55 1.08
C ILE A 186 10.89 -17.80 1.50
N SER A 187 10.77 -18.80 0.64
CA SER A 187 10.02 -20.04 0.95
C SER A 187 10.60 -20.77 2.15
N GLU A 188 11.92 -20.79 2.29
CA GLU A 188 12.60 -21.38 3.46
C GLU A 188 12.46 -20.51 4.72
N LEU A 189 12.28 -19.19 4.58
CA LEU A 189 12.13 -18.24 5.69
C LEU A 189 10.69 -18.03 6.15
N ILE A 190 9.68 -18.38 5.33
CA ILE A 190 8.26 -18.28 5.70
C ILE A 190 7.94 -18.87 7.08
N PRO A 191 8.45 -20.07 7.46
CA PRO A 191 8.13 -20.65 8.76
C PRO A 191 8.58 -19.81 9.96
N VAL A 192 9.59 -18.95 9.79
CA VAL A 192 10.15 -18.13 10.87
C VAL A 192 9.70 -16.68 10.81
N VAL A 193 9.14 -16.19 9.70
CA VAL A 193 8.74 -14.77 9.56
C VAL A 193 7.60 -14.36 10.51
N PHE A 194 6.92 -15.34 11.11
CA PHE A 194 5.84 -15.13 12.07
C PHE A 194 6.27 -15.31 13.53
N SER A 195 7.56 -15.51 13.80
CA SER A 195 8.09 -15.50 15.17
C SER A 195 8.97 -14.29 15.42
N GLU A 196 8.97 -13.82 16.67
CA GLU A 196 9.85 -12.73 17.12
C GLU A 196 11.31 -13.01 16.77
N GLU A 197 11.83 -14.19 17.15
CA GLU A 197 13.20 -14.62 16.86
C GLU A 197 13.50 -14.62 15.36
N GLY A 198 12.56 -15.11 14.53
CA GLY A 198 12.76 -15.16 13.09
C GLY A 198 12.79 -13.78 12.45
N ILE A 199 11.92 -12.85 12.87
CA ILE A 199 11.96 -11.45 12.44
C ILE A 199 13.29 -10.81 12.86
N ALA A 200 13.74 -11.03 14.09
CA ALA A 200 15.02 -10.52 14.61
C ALA A 200 16.19 -10.91 13.71
N LYS A 201 16.23 -12.20 13.33
CA LYS A 201 17.25 -12.77 12.43
C LYS A 201 17.18 -12.19 11.03
N ILE A 202 15.98 -12.00 10.47
CA ILE A 202 15.80 -11.39 9.14
C ILE A 202 16.28 -9.94 9.14
N VAL A 203 15.89 -9.15 10.14
CA VAL A 203 16.33 -7.75 10.27
C VAL A 203 17.84 -7.69 10.44
N LYS A 204 18.41 -8.52 11.33
CA LYS A 204 19.86 -8.56 11.55
C LYS A 204 20.63 -8.94 10.30
N ALA A 205 20.15 -9.95 9.58
CA ALA A 205 20.75 -10.38 8.33
C ALA A 205 20.75 -9.26 7.29
N GLY A 206 19.71 -8.43 7.23
CA GLY A 206 19.67 -7.25 6.35
C GLY A 206 20.75 -6.20 6.67
N GLU A 207 21.16 -6.07 7.94
CA GLU A 207 22.23 -5.16 8.35
C GLU A 207 23.63 -5.74 8.11
N VAL A 208 23.81 -7.04 8.40
CA VAL A 208 25.11 -7.72 8.30
C VAL A 208 25.44 -8.08 6.86
N PHE A 209 24.41 -8.37 6.06
CA PHE A 209 24.51 -8.75 4.65
C PHE A 209 23.69 -7.77 3.79
N PRO A 210 24.08 -6.46 3.74
CA PRO A 210 23.35 -5.46 2.96
C PRO A 210 23.40 -5.75 1.45
N HIS A 211 24.36 -6.56 1.03
CA HIS A 211 24.47 -7.10 -0.31
C HIS A 211 24.51 -8.61 -0.22
N ILE A 212 23.58 -9.26 -0.92
CA ILE A 212 23.69 -10.68 -1.22
C ILE A 212 24.63 -10.75 -2.42
N GLU A 213 25.92 -10.96 -2.18
CA GLU A 213 26.86 -11.30 -3.25
C GLU A 213 26.38 -12.63 -3.85
N GLU A 214 25.90 -12.60 -5.08
CA GLU A 214 25.61 -13.82 -5.83
C GLU A 214 26.96 -14.48 -6.13
N ASN A 215 27.46 -15.32 -5.22
CA ASN A 215 28.42 -16.33 -5.61
C ASN A 215 27.72 -17.18 -6.67
N GLU A 216 28.37 -17.53 -7.78
CA GLU A 216 27.76 -18.30 -8.89
C GLU A 216 27.08 -19.63 -8.45
N ASN A 217 27.28 -20.06 -7.20
CA ASN A 217 26.74 -21.27 -6.58
C ASN A 217 25.75 -21.04 -5.42
N ASP A 218 25.51 -19.80 -4.98
CA ASP A 218 24.58 -19.53 -3.88
C ASP A 218 23.14 -19.75 -4.36
N ASN A 219 22.45 -20.71 -3.77
CA ASN A 219 21.02 -20.93 -4.00
C ASN A 219 20.19 -20.26 -2.88
N GLY A 220 18.86 -20.21 -3.06
CA GLY A 220 18.00 -19.56 -2.06
C GLY A 220 18.11 -20.16 -0.65
N LYS A 221 18.45 -21.45 -0.53
CA LYS A 221 18.61 -22.11 0.77
C LYS A 221 19.86 -21.65 1.49
N ASP A 222 20.94 -21.35 0.77
CA ASP A 222 22.18 -20.83 1.37
C ASP A 222 21.94 -19.42 1.94
N ILE A 223 21.19 -18.58 1.21
CA ILE A 223 20.73 -17.27 1.71
C ILE A 223 19.90 -17.44 2.99
N ALA A 224 18.88 -18.30 2.95
CA ALA A 224 18.02 -18.55 4.12
C ALA A 224 18.81 -19.08 5.32
N LYS A 225 19.76 -19.99 5.08
CA LYS A 225 20.65 -20.52 6.11
C LYS A 225 21.47 -19.42 6.77
N ARG A 226 22.10 -18.53 5.98
CA ARG A 226 22.85 -17.38 6.52
C ARG A 226 21.98 -16.46 7.38
N VAL A 227 20.74 -16.24 6.97
CA VAL A 227 19.76 -15.47 7.76
C VAL A 227 19.48 -16.19 9.09
N LEU A 228 19.19 -17.49 9.05
CA LEU A 228 18.83 -18.28 10.24
C LEU A 228 20.01 -18.49 11.23
N GLU A 229 21.24 -18.50 10.71
CA GLU A 229 22.48 -18.59 11.48
C GLU A 229 22.97 -17.23 12.01
N SER A 230 22.34 -16.12 11.60
CA SER A 230 22.67 -14.82 12.15
C SER A 230 22.35 -14.79 13.64
N ASN A 231 23.34 -14.41 14.46
CA ASN A 231 23.12 -14.21 15.89
C ASN A 231 22.26 -12.95 16.05
N SER A 232 21.00 -13.10 16.39
CA SER A 232 20.18 -11.97 16.83
C SER A 232 20.57 -11.65 18.26
N GLU A 233 21.46 -10.68 18.45
CA GLU A 233 21.66 -10.01 19.75
C GLU A 233 20.50 -9.05 20.07
N TYR A 234 19.58 -8.83 19.12
CA TYR A 234 18.43 -7.96 19.30
C TYR A 234 17.42 -8.55 20.28
N GLU A 235 17.11 -7.78 21.32
CA GLU A 235 15.84 -7.90 22.01
C GLU A 235 14.76 -7.38 21.04
N VAL A 236 13.93 -8.30 20.51
CA VAL A 236 12.88 -7.98 19.53
C VAL A 236 11.95 -6.89 20.03
N ASP A 237 11.69 -6.88 21.34
CA ASP A 237 10.90 -5.85 22.00
C ASP A 237 11.51 -4.45 21.85
N GLU A 238 12.84 -4.30 21.90
CA GLU A 238 13.51 -3.01 21.69
C GLU A 238 13.34 -2.54 20.25
N LEU A 239 13.57 -3.42 19.27
CA LEU A 239 13.38 -3.09 17.84
C LEU A 239 11.94 -2.69 17.52
N LEU A 240 10.97 -3.45 18.03
CA LEU A 240 9.56 -3.17 17.83
C LEU A 240 9.16 -1.85 18.49
N TYR A 241 9.70 -1.58 19.69
CA TYR A 241 9.49 -0.33 20.41
C TYR A 241 10.09 0.87 19.66
N GLU A 242 11.32 0.76 19.16
CA GLU A 242 11.95 1.82 18.34
C GLU A 242 11.15 2.08 17.06
N ALA A 243 10.72 1.03 16.36
CA ALA A 243 9.90 1.15 15.15
C ALA A 243 8.54 1.82 15.44
N LEU A 244 7.92 1.49 16.59
CA LEU A 244 6.70 2.13 17.06
C LEU A 244 6.94 3.62 17.31
N LEU A 245 7.96 3.97 18.09
CA LEU A 245 8.29 5.37 18.38
C LEU A 245 8.60 6.16 17.11
N TYR A 246 9.33 5.59 16.16
CA TYR A 246 9.60 6.22 14.87
C TYR A 246 8.32 6.56 14.12
N THR A 247 7.30 5.72 14.22
CA THR A 247 6.00 5.92 13.56
C THR A 247 5.12 6.94 14.28
N LEU A 248 5.17 6.96 15.62
CA LEU A 248 4.31 7.81 16.47
C LEU A 248 4.90 9.20 16.73
N ASN A 249 6.22 9.35 16.66
CA ASN A 249 6.93 10.59 16.92
C ASN A 249 7.23 11.37 15.62
N VAL A 250 6.20 11.58 14.81
CA VAL A 250 6.25 12.39 13.60
C VAL A 250 5.35 13.63 13.74
N PRO A 251 5.61 14.71 12.97
CA PRO A 251 4.67 15.81 12.86
C PRO A 251 3.28 15.31 12.47
N ILE A 252 2.24 15.93 13.02
CA ILE A 252 0.86 15.45 12.82
C ILE A 252 0.44 15.53 11.35
N GLU A 253 1.04 16.49 10.61
CA GLU A 253 0.91 16.71 9.17
C GLU A 253 1.42 15.56 8.31
N THR A 254 2.25 14.70 8.88
CA THR A 254 2.85 13.54 8.21
C THR A 254 2.51 12.23 8.91
N ALA A 255 1.70 12.30 9.96
CA ALA A 255 1.36 11.13 10.76
C ALA A 255 0.45 10.17 9.97
N PRO A 256 0.67 8.85 10.08
CA PRO A 256 -0.20 7.89 9.43
C PRO A 256 -1.62 7.97 10.00
N VAL A 257 -2.60 7.89 9.10
CA VAL A 257 -4.01 7.82 9.45
C VAL A 257 -4.45 6.36 9.42
N TYR A 258 -5.07 5.91 10.49
CA TYR A 258 -5.58 4.56 10.66
C TYR A 258 -7.11 4.57 10.60
N LEU A 259 -7.67 3.54 9.97
CA LEU A 259 -9.12 3.33 9.99
C LEU A 259 -9.50 2.42 11.15
N SER A 260 -10.21 2.98 12.13
CA SER A 260 -10.75 2.25 13.28
C SER A 260 -11.80 1.24 12.84
N PRO A 261 -12.13 0.25 13.70
CA PRO A 261 -13.23 -0.66 13.41
C PRO A 261 -14.54 0.08 13.13
N GLU A 262 -14.86 1.14 13.87
CA GLU A 262 -16.04 2.02 13.73
C GLU A 262 -15.95 2.98 12.53
N LEU A 263 -14.96 2.81 11.66
CA LEU A 263 -14.69 3.66 10.50
C LEU A 263 -14.25 5.09 10.85
N ALA A 264 -13.80 5.33 12.08
CA ALA A 264 -13.18 6.61 12.44
C ALA A 264 -11.76 6.68 11.86
N TRP A 265 -11.35 7.86 11.40
CA TRP A 265 -9.97 8.12 11.00
C TRP A 265 -9.19 8.59 12.21
N LEU A 266 -8.22 7.78 12.63
CA LEU A 266 -7.45 7.99 13.85
C LEU A 266 -5.99 8.27 13.52
N ILE A 267 -5.38 9.16 14.28
CA ILE A 267 -3.95 9.44 14.26
C ILE A 267 -3.43 9.15 15.66
N PHE A 268 -2.36 8.37 15.76
CA PHE A 268 -1.72 8.06 17.04
C PHE A 268 -0.43 8.87 17.14
N ARG A 269 -0.19 9.44 18.31
CA ARG A 269 1.02 10.22 18.59
C ARG A 269 1.61 9.84 19.92
N GLU A 270 2.93 9.73 19.96
CA GLU A 270 3.65 9.60 21.23
C GLU A 270 4.07 10.98 21.71
N LYS A 271 3.91 11.22 23.01
CA LYS A 271 4.45 12.36 23.74
C LYS A 271 4.63 12.00 25.22
N ASP A 272 5.82 12.26 25.75
CA ASP A 272 6.16 12.09 27.17
C ASP A 272 5.89 10.64 27.68
N GLY A 273 6.16 9.64 26.85
CA GLY A 273 5.93 8.22 27.15
C GLY A 273 4.47 7.77 27.03
N LYS A 274 3.58 8.62 26.49
CA LYS A 274 2.16 8.33 26.35
C LYS A 274 1.71 8.41 24.91
N ILE A 275 0.82 7.52 24.53
CA ILE A 275 0.16 7.54 23.24
C ILE A 275 -1.16 8.32 23.38
N TYR A 276 -1.31 9.35 22.55
CA TYR A 276 -2.52 10.14 22.39
C TYR A 276 -3.20 9.77 21.09
N ILE A 277 -4.52 9.62 21.14
CA ILE A 277 -5.33 9.32 19.96
C ILE A 277 -6.03 10.60 19.52
N HIS A 278 -5.88 10.93 18.25
CA HIS A 278 -6.59 12.04 17.62
C HIS A 278 -7.55 11.50 16.56
N LYS A 279 -8.69 12.17 16.39
CA LYS A 279 -9.65 11.92 15.32
C LYS A 279 -9.49 12.98 14.22
N LEU A 280 -9.39 12.52 12.99
CA LEU A 280 -9.35 13.33 11.78
C LEU A 280 -10.74 13.39 11.11
N GLU A 281 -11.24 14.60 10.90
CA GLU A 281 -12.47 14.84 10.16
C GLU A 281 -12.21 15.07 8.66
N GLU A 282 -13.27 14.96 7.84
CA GLU A 282 -13.17 15.12 6.37
C GLU A 282 -12.56 16.47 5.96
N ASP A 283 -12.87 17.52 6.73
CA ASP A 283 -12.41 18.88 6.51
C ASP A 283 -10.98 19.16 6.99
N GLY A 284 -10.29 18.16 7.54
CA GLY A 284 -8.93 18.29 8.06
C GLY A 284 -8.87 18.71 9.53
N ARG A 285 -10.00 18.95 10.20
CA ARG A 285 -9.99 19.22 11.65
C ARG A 285 -9.53 17.99 12.42
N ILE A 286 -8.67 18.25 13.40
CA ILE A 286 -8.15 17.24 14.30
C ILE A 286 -8.62 17.53 15.71
N SER A 287 -9.13 16.50 16.38
CA SER A 287 -9.55 16.59 17.78
C SER A 287 -8.96 15.43 18.57
N GLU A 288 -8.46 15.71 19.77
CA GLU A 288 -8.01 14.66 20.67
C GLU A 288 -9.20 13.86 21.19
N VAL A 289 -9.07 12.53 21.18
CA VAL A 289 -10.04 11.63 21.81
C VAL A 289 -9.73 11.61 23.30
N LYS A 290 -10.63 12.18 24.11
CA LYS A 290 -10.45 12.24 25.56
C LYS A 290 -10.25 10.86 26.17
N ASP A 291 -9.46 10.82 27.25
CA ASP A 291 -9.26 9.66 28.12
C ASP A 291 -8.59 8.45 27.44
N THR A 292 -7.75 8.69 26.43
CA THR A 292 -7.05 7.63 25.64
C THR A 292 -5.56 7.52 25.93
N ASN A 293 -5.10 7.99 27.09
CA ASN A 293 -3.68 8.02 27.44
C ASN A 293 -3.17 6.61 27.75
N LEU A 294 -2.66 5.92 26.73
CA LEU A 294 -2.00 4.62 26.88
C LEU A 294 -0.53 4.86 27.21
N ASP A 295 0.01 4.16 28.21
CA ASP A 295 1.47 4.12 28.39
C ASP A 295 2.06 3.38 27.20
N VAL A 296 3.09 3.94 26.57
CA VAL A 296 3.75 3.31 25.42
C VAL A 296 4.32 1.93 25.80
N LYS A 297 4.68 1.74 27.07
CA LYS A 297 5.19 0.47 27.61
C LYS A 297 4.11 -0.60 27.74
N ASP A 298 2.84 -0.21 27.74
CA ASP A 298 1.71 -1.15 27.81
C ASP A 298 1.29 -1.66 26.42
N VAL A 299 1.91 -1.15 25.34
CA VAL A 299 1.65 -1.63 23.98
C VAL A 299 2.23 -3.03 23.82
N LYS A 300 1.36 -3.99 23.54
CA LYS A 300 1.74 -5.37 23.21
C LYS A 300 1.71 -5.57 21.71
N PHE A 301 2.81 -6.07 21.15
CA PHE A 301 2.85 -6.50 19.76
C PHE A 301 2.16 -7.87 19.65
N GLY A 302 1.00 -7.90 19.00
CA GLY A 302 0.27 -9.14 18.76
C GLY A 302 0.92 -9.93 17.62
N LEU A 303 2.02 -10.63 17.90
CA LEU A 303 2.61 -11.61 16.98
C LEU A 303 2.05 -13.01 17.17
N GLU A 304 1.17 -13.22 18.17
CA GLU A 304 0.54 -14.52 18.36
C GLU A 304 -0.21 -14.93 17.08
N PRO A 305 0.18 -16.05 16.45
CA PRO A 305 -0.60 -16.61 15.36
C PRO A 305 -1.99 -16.86 15.92
N LYS A 306 -3.00 -16.13 15.42
CA LYS A 306 -4.37 -16.62 15.53
C LYS A 306 -4.36 -17.99 14.88
N GLU A 307 -4.61 -19.00 15.70
CA GLU A 307 -4.43 -20.42 15.40
C GLU A 307 -4.79 -20.76 13.95
N LYS A 308 -3.83 -21.37 13.23
CA LYS A 308 -4.01 -22.34 12.14
C LYS A 308 -5.36 -22.33 11.39
N GLU A 309 -5.68 -21.28 10.64
CA GLU A 309 -6.75 -21.35 9.62
C GLU A 309 -6.39 -20.68 8.28
N MET A 310 -5.11 -20.39 8.02
CA MET A 310 -4.68 -19.84 6.74
C MET A 310 -3.47 -20.57 6.15
N LEU A 311 -3.71 -21.80 5.68
CA LEU A 311 -3.04 -22.40 4.53
C LEU A 311 -4.09 -23.00 3.61
#